data_AF-A0A0S8DIG8-F1
#
_entry.id   AF-A0A0S8DIG8-F1
#
_cell.length_a   1.000
_cell.length_b   1.000
_cell.length_c   1.000
_cell.angle_alpha   90.00
_cell.angle_beta   90.00
_cell.angle_gamma   90.00
#
_symmetry.space_group_name_H-M   'P 1'
#
loop_
_entity.id
_entity.type
_entity.pdbx_description
1 polymer ?
#
loop_
_entity_poly.entity_id
_entity_poly.type
_entity_poly.pdbx_seq_one_letter_code
_entity_poly.pdbx_strand_id
1 'polypeptide(L)'
;MTCWYHLDQKRQRLKQQINDNLDILIGSVCSKGPQDPKGCNLTFKVNGKSKGRHIRKPLIPTVREMTKRHQKLKQLIQELSDVNWELLKQSMD
;
A
#
# COMPACT_ATOMS: atom_id res chain seq x y z
N MET A 1 -7.37 -18.79 -23.01
CA MET A 1 -7.61 -19.29 -21.65
C MET A 1 -6.30 -19.29 -20.89
N THR A 2 -6.20 -18.55 -19.79
CA THR A 2 -5.03 -18.62 -18.90
C THR A 2 -5.15 -19.90 -18.08
N CYS A 3 -4.20 -20.83 -18.21
CA CYS A 3 -4.19 -22.08 -17.45
C CYS A 3 -4.18 -21.83 -15.94
N TRP A 4 -4.93 -22.62 -15.17
CA TRP A 4 -5.03 -22.55 -13.71
C TRP A 4 -3.66 -22.44 -13.03
N TYR A 5 -2.68 -23.24 -13.50
CA TYR A 5 -1.32 -23.23 -12.98
C TYR A 5 -0.66 -21.84 -13.06
N HIS A 6 -0.85 -21.12 -14.17
CA HIS A 6 -0.29 -19.77 -14.30
C HIS A 6 -0.96 -18.77 -13.36
N LEU A 7 -2.27 -18.90 -13.13
CA LEU A 7 -3.00 -18.07 -12.18
C LEU A 7 -2.54 -18.34 -10.74
N ASP A 8 -2.34 -19.60 -10.36
CA ASP A 8 -1.84 -19.94 -9.04
C ASP A 8 -0.40 -19.44 -8.83
N GLN A 9 0.49 -19.61 -9.80
CA GLN A 9 1.84 -19.04 -9.74
C GLN A 9 1.81 -17.52 -9.58
N LYS A 10 0.92 -16.83 -10.29
CA LYS A 10 0.71 -15.39 -10.12
C LYS A 10 0.22 -15.04 -8.72
N ARG A 11 -0.74 -15.81 -8.18
CA ARG A 11 -1.24 -15.66 -6.80
C ARG A 11 -0.13 -15.77 -5.77
N GLN A 12 0.76 -16.76 -5.89
CA GLN A 12 1.89 -16.92 -4.95
C GLN A 12 2.86 -15.73 -5.03
N ARG A 13 3.18 -15.26 -6.24
CA ARG A 13 4.04 -14.07 -6.42
C ARG A 13 3.42 -12.82 -5.80
N LEU A 14 2.12 -12.61 -5.97
CA LEU A 14 1.40 -11.48 -5.38
C LEU A 14 1.41 -11.56 -3.85
N LYS A 15 1.19 -12.75 -3.27
CA LYS A 15 1.30 -12.96 -1.81
C LYS A 15 2.69 -12.61 -1.28
N GLN A 16 3.74 -13.02 -1.98
CA GLN A 16 5.11 -12.69 -1.59
C GLN A 16 5.34 -11.16 -1.65
N GLN A 17 4.98 -10.52 -2.76
CA GLN A 17 5.14 -9.06 -2.90
C GLN A 17 4.34 -8.27 -1.85
N ILE A 18 3.14 -8.76 -1.49
CA ILE A 18 2.34 -8.20 -0.39
C ILE A 18 3.12 -8.29 0.91
N ASN A 19 3.66 -9.47 1.24
CA ASN A 19 4.42 -9.70 2.45
C ASN A 19 5.66 -8.79 2.54
N ASP A 20 6.37 -8.61 1.43
CA ASP A 20 7.56 -7.76 1.34
C ASP A 20 7.26 -6.26 1.51
N ASN A 21 5.99 -5.85 1.42
CA ASN A 21 5.55 -4.46 1.51
C ASN A 21 4.81 -4.12 2.82
N LEU A 22 4.75 -5.01 3.81
CA LEU A 22 3.92 -4.82 5.02
C LEU A 22 4.38 -3.71 5.98
N ASP A 23 5.63 -3.25 5.86
CA ASP A 23 6.13 -2.09 6.60
C ASP A 23 5.55 -0.78 6.05
N ILE A 24 4.31 -0.47 6.43
CA ILE A 24 3.53 0.63 5.85
C ILE A 24 3.25 1.77 6.83
N LEU A 25 3.05 2.96 6.26
CA LEU A 25 2.41 4.08 6.94
C LEU A 25 1.26 4.60 6.07
N ILE A 26 0.08 4.73 6.67
CA ILE A 26 -1.11 5.25 6.00
C ILE A 26 -1.11 6.77 6.09
N GLY A 27 -1.31 7.43 4.95
CA GLY A 27 -1.46 8.87 4.86
C GLY A 27 -0.64 9.49 3.74
N SER A 28 -0.51 10.81 3.80
CA SER A 28 0.32 11.62 2.92
C SER A 28 1.28 12.47 3.73
N VAL A 29 2.52 12.60 3.24
CA VAL A 29 3.51 13.51 3.81
C VAL A 29 3.27 14.90 3.25
N CYS A 30 2.82 15.82 4.09
CA CYS A 30 2.59 17.22 3.73
C CYS A 30 3.63 18.12 4.41
N SER A 31 4.12 19.14 3.71
CA SER A 31 4.85 20.25 4.34
C SER A 31 3.85 21.14 5.09
N LYS A 32 4.26 21.68 6.23
CA LYS A 32 3.49 22.72 6.95
C LYS A 32 3.66 24.09 6.25
N GLY A 33 3.24 24.18 4.99
CA GLY A 33 3.22 25.43 4.22
C GLY A 33 4.56 26.20 4.21
N PRO A 34 4.56 27.47 3.80
CA PRO A 34 5.76 28.31 3.75
C PRO A 34 6.29 28.74 5.14
N GLN A 35 5.51 28.57 6.21
CA GLN A 35 5.85 29.04 7.57
C GLN A 35 6.67 28.07 8.40
N ASP A 36 6.65 26.76 8.09
CA ASP A 36 7.54 25.78 8.72
C ASP A 36 8.21 24.89 7.65
N PRO A 37 9.24 25.43 6.96
CA PRO A 37 10.01 24.68 5.96
C PRO A 37 10.81 23.53 6.57
N LYS A 38 10.84 23.41 7.91
CA LYS A 38 11.61 22.41 8.65
C LYS A 38 10.75 21.21 9.08
N GLY A 39 9.42 21.32 9.10
CA GLY A 39 8.51 20.30 9.58
C GLY A 39 7.61 19.68 8.51
N CYS A 40 7.71 18.36 8.32
CA CYS A 40 6.70 17.59 7.59
C CYS A 40 5.74 16.92 8.58
N ASN A 41 4.49 16.73 8.15
CA ASN A 41 3.50 15.95 8.87
C ASN A 41 3.02 14.78 8.00
N LEU A 42 2.77 13.63 8.63
CA LEU A 42 1.98 12.55 8.05
C LEU A 42 0.52 12.83 8.37
N THR A 43 -0.30 13.10 7.36
CA THR A 43 -1.73 13.36 7.50
C THR A 43 -2.53 12.17 6.99
N PHE A 44 -3.51 11.72 7.78
CA PHE A 44 -4.36 10.58 7.45
C PHE A 44 -5.76 10.77 8.01
N LYS A 45 -6.73 9.98 7.53
CA LYS A 45 -8.11 10.02 8.04
C LYS A 45 -8.36 8.85 9.00
N VAL A 46 -9.04 9.14 10.10
CA VAL A 46 -9.60 8.15 11.04
C VAL A 46 -11.06 8.51 11.26
N ASN A 47 -11.98 7.60 10.96
CA ASN A 47 -13.42 7.81 11.11
C ASN A 47 -13.89 9.12 10.46
N GLY A 48 -13.46 9.37 9.21
CA GLY A 48 -13.77 10.58 8.45
C GLY A 48 -13.02 11.85 8.86
N LYS A 49 -12.34 11.86 10.02
CA LYS A 49 -11.63 13.04 10.54
C LYS A 49 -10.15 13.00 10.20
N SER A 50 -9.59 14.14 9.77
CA SER A 50 -8.15 14.29 9.51
C SER A 50 -7.36 14.31 10.83
N LYS A 51 -6.29 13.53 10.88
CA LYS A 51 -5.31 13.46 11.96
C LYS A 51 -3.91 13.67 11.37
N GLY A 52 -3.01 14.25 12.15
CA GLY A 52 -1.64 14.52 11.76
C GLY A 52 -0.65 13.97 12.77
N ARG A 53 0.49 13.46 12.30
CA ARG A 53 1.66 13.13 13.10
C ARG A 53 2.85 13.95 12.61
N HIS A 54 3.56 14.59 13.53
CA HIS A 54 4.78 15.31 13.19
C HIS A 54 5.90 14.33 12.80
N ILE A 55 6.63 14.64 11.74
CA ILE A 55 7.76 13.84 11.24
C ILE A 55 9.05 14.60 11.53
N ARG A 56 9.97 13.97 12.27
CA ARG A 56 11.33 14.48 12.44
C ARG A 56 12.06 14.44 11.09
N LYS A 57 12.82 15.49 10.75
CA LYS A 57 13.50 15.62 9.45
C LYS A 57 14.24 14.36 8.96
N PRO A 58 15.06 13.68 9.78
CA PRO A 58 15.81 12.52 9.31
C PRO A 58 14.92 11.34 8.90
N LEU A 59 13.68 11.29 9.40
CA LEU A 59 12.73 10.22 9.13
C LEU A 59 11.86 10.48 7.90
N ILE A 60 11.91 11.68 7.30
CA ILE A 60 11.08 12.03 6.14
C ILE A 60 11.24 11.02 4.98
N PRO A 61 12.47 10.61 4.58
CA PRO A 61 12.64 9.62 3.52
C PRO A 61 12.00 8.28 3.87
N THR A 62 12.22 7.78 5.08
CA THR A 62 11.64 6.52 5.57
C THR A 62 10.12 6.56 5.58
N VAL A 63 9.53 7.64 6.10
CA VAL A 63 8.07 7.80 6.12
C VAL A 63 7.50 7.85 4.71
N ARG A 64 8.15 8.56 3.79
CA ARG A 64 7.73 8.59 2.37
C ARG A 64 7.77 7.19 1.76
N GLU A 65 8.82 6.42 2.02
CA GLU A 65 8.93 5.05 1.52
C GLU A 65 7.82 4.14 2.06
N MET A 66 7.57 4.16 3.37
CA MET A 66 6.47 3.40 3.97
C MET A 66 5.09 3.83 3.46
N THR A 67 4.90 5.11 3.12
CA THR A 67 3.65 5.58 2.47
C THR A 67 3.51 5.11 1.01
N LYS A 68 4.63 4.98 0.27
CA LYS A 68 4.62 4.39 -1.07
C LYS A 68 4.31 2.90 -1.02
N ARG A 69 4.91 2.16 -0.07
CA ARG A 69 4.59 0.75 0.18
C ARG A 69 3.10 0.55 0.43
N HIS A 70 2.46 1.42 1.22
CA HIS A 70 1.01 1.37 1.40
C HIS A 70 0.22 1.54 0.09
N GLN A 71 0.62 2.47 -0.78
CA GLN A 71 -0.02 2.66 -2.09
C GLN A 71 0.16 1.43 -2.98
N LYS A 72 1.37 0.85 -3.01
CA LYS A 72 1.66 -0.36 -3.76
C LYS A 72 0.89 -1.56 -3.21
N LEU A 73 0.83 -1.71 -1.89
CA LEU A 73 0.09 -2.76 -1.20
C LEU A 73 -1.40 -2.74 -1.58
N LYS A 74 -2.03 -1.56 -1.67
CA LYS A 74 -3.41 -1.43 -2.15
C LYS A 74 -3.60 -1.99 -3.56
N GLN A 75 -2.67 -1.69 -4.47
CA GLN A 75 -2.72 -2.20 -5.84
C GLN A 75 -2.54 -3.73 -5.87
N LEU A 76 -1.57 -4.25 -5.11
CA LEU A 76 -1.30 -5.69 -5.04
C LEU A 76 -2.47 -6.48 -4.44
N ILE A 77 -3.13 -5.93 -3.42
CA ILE A 77 -4.33 -6.55 -2.82
C ILE A 77 -5.47 -6.60 -3.84
N GLN A 78 -5.69 -5.53 -4.60
CA GLN A 78 -6.70 -5.53 -5.66
C GLN A 78 -6.39 -6.58 -6.72
N GLU A 79 -5.15 -6.61 -7.21
CA GLU A 79 -4.74 -7.59 -8.22
C GLU A 79 -4.83 -9.04 -7.71
N LEU A 80 -4.50 -9.28 -6.44
CA LEU A 80 -4.67 -10.58 -5.81
C LEU A 80 -6.15 -10.98 -5.73
N SER A 81 -7.04 -10.03 -5.42
CA SER A 81 -8.48 -10.26 -5.42
C SER A 81 -8.98 -10.70 -6.80
N ASP A 82 -8.54 -10.00 -7.85
CA ASP A 82 -8.95 -10.30 -9.22
C ASP A 82 -8.44 -11.69 -9.66
N VAL A 83 -7.19 -12.04 -9.33
CA VAL A 83 -6.63 -13.38 -9.61
C VAL A 83 -7.37 -14.48 -8.84
N ASN A 84 -7.72 -14.23 -7.58
CA ASN A 84 -8.51 -15.18 -6.80
C ASN A 84 -9.90 -15.40 -7.40
N TRP A 85 -10.51 -14.35 -7.95
CA TRP A 85 -11.80 -14.46 -8.66
C TRP A 85 -11.70 -15.33 -9.91
N GLU A 86 -10.64 -15.16 -10.73
CA GLU A 86 -10.41 -16.00 -11.90
C GLU A 86 -10.18 -17.48 -11.54
N LEU A 87 -9.40 -17.74 -10.48
CA LEU A 87 -9.20 -19.10 -9.96
C LEU A 87 -10.50 -19.73 -9.47
N LEU A 88 -11.38 -18.95 -8.83
CA LEU A 88 -12.68 -19.43 -8.34
C LEU A 88 -13.56 -19.88 -9.51
N LYS A 89 -13.66 -19.07 -10.58
CA LYS A 89 -14.44 -19.44 -11.78
C LYS A 89 -13.97 -20.77 -12.38
N GLN A 90 -12.65 -20.96 -12.51
CA GLN A 90 -12.07 -22.20 -13.04
C GLN A 90 -12.24 -23.42 -12.12
N SER A 91 -12.63 -23.24 -10.86
CA SER A 91 -12.89 -24.34 -9.93
C SER A 91 -14.34 -24.82 -9.93
N MET A 92 -15.22 -24.11 -10.63
CA MET A 92 -16.65 -24.44 -10.77
C MET A 92 -16.98 -25.07 -12.14
N ASP A 93 -16.01 -25.11 -13.05
CA ASP A 93 -16.05 -25.80 -14.35
C ASP A 93 -15.39 -27.19 -14.24
#